data_AF-I0WTP8-F1
#
_entry.id   AF-I0WTP8-F1
#
_cell.length_a   1.000
_cell.length_b   1.000
_cell.length_c   1.000
_cell.angle_alpha   90.00
_cell.angle_beta   90.00
_cell.angle_gamma   90.00
#
_symmetry.space_group_name_H-M   'P 1'
#
loop_
_entity.id
_entity.type
_entity.pdbx_description
1 polymer ?
#
loop_
_entity_poly.entity_id
_entity_poly.type
_entity_poly.pdbx_seq_one_letter_code
_entity_poly.pdbx_strand_id
1 'polypeptide(L)' 'MRTWVKRAEIDEGLRPGTTSDDASRLAELEREVTVLRRANSTLTQASAFFASMDRHHR' A
#
# COMPACT_ATOMS: atom_id res chain seq x y z
N MET A 1 -26.51 4.74 19.57
CA MET A 1 -25.35 4.47 20.45
C MET A 1 -25.12 2.96 20.64
N ARG A 2 -24.75 2.22 19.58
CA ARG A 2 -24.36 0.78 19.67
C ARG A 2 -23.17 0.43 18.75
N THR A 3 -22.66 1.40 18.01
CA THR A 3 -21.60 1.19 17.02
C THR A 3 -20.27 0.82 17.67
N TRP A 4 -19.92 1.43 18.80
CA TRP A 4 -18.70 1.09 19.54
C TRP A 4 -18.75 -0.33 20.13
N VAL A 5 -19.93 -0.81 20.55
CA VAL A 5 -20.09 -2.18 21.07
C VAL A 5 -19.82 -3.18 19.95
N LYS A 6 -20.40 -2.95 18.76
CA LYS A 6 -20.11 -3.79 17.59
C LYS A 6 -18.64 -3.77 17.21
N ARG A 7 -17.97 -2.62 17.37
CA ARG A 7 -16.53 -2.50 17.09
C ARG A 7 -15.70 -3.31 18.09
N ALA A 8 -16.02 -3.21 19.39
CA ALA A 8 -15.38 -4.00 20.44
C ALA A 8 -15.60 -5.50 20.23
N GLU A 9 -16.82 -5.94 19.87
CA GLU A 9 -17.09 -7.35 19.54
C GLU A 9 -16.24 -7.87 18.36
N ILE A 10 -15.97 -7.02 17.36
CA ILE A 10 -15.10 -7.37 16.22
C ILE A 10 -13.64 -7.41 16.66
N ASP A 11 -13.20 -6.44 17.44
CA ASP A 11 -11.81 -6.35 17.94
C ASP A 11 -11.49 -7.50 18.92
N GLU A 12 -12.49 -7.99 19.67
CA GLU A 12 -12.38 -9.17 20.54
C GLU A 12 -12.58 -10.51 19.80
N GLY A 13 -12.89 -10.48 18.50
CA GLY A 13 -13.12 -11.69 17.68
C GLY A 13 -14.46 -12.40 17.98
N LEU A 14 -15.34 -11.80 18.77
CA LEU A 14 -16.68 -12.30 19.05
C LEU A 14 -17.62 -12.15 17.84
N ARG A 15 -17.25 -11.30 16.90
CA ARG A 15 -17.99 -11.04 15.67
C ARG A 15 -17.04 -11.02 14.46
N PRO A 16 -17.44 -11.60 13.32
CA PRO A 16 -16.65 -11.46 12.09
C PRO A 16 -16.56 -10.00 11.65
N GLY A 17 -15.35 -9.59 11.28
CA GLY A 17 -15.03 -8.25 10.79
C GLY A 17 -13.52 -8.02 10.77
N THR A 18 -13.09 -6.93 10.15
CA THR A 18 -11.69 -6.49 10.23
C THR A 18 -11.48 -5.76 11.54
N THR A 19 -10.50 -6.22 12.32
CA THR A 19 -10.13 -5.58 13.57
C THR A 19 -9.56 -4.18 13.32
N SER A 20 -9.58 -3.33 14.34
CA SER A 20 -8.96 -2.02 14.29
C SER A 20 -7.46 -2.07 14.03
N ASP A 21 -6.79 -3.11 14.53
CA ASP A 21 -5.37 -3.35 14.28
C ASP A 21 -5.12 -3.72 12.81
N ASP A 22 -5.85 -4.70 12.28
CA ASP A 22 -5.75 -5.12 10.88
C ASP A 22 -6.06 -3.98 9.91
N ALA A 23 -7.08 -3.16 10.22
CA ALA A 23 -7.43 -2.00 9.40
C ALA A 23 -6.30 -0.96 9.39
N SER A 24 -5.63 -0.75 10.52
CA SER A 24 -4.51 0.19 10.63
C SER A 24 -3.30 -0.32 9.85
N ARG A 25 -2.98 -1.60 9.99
CA ARG A 25 -1.90 -2.27 9.26
C ARG A 25 -2.15 -2.28 7.75
N LEU A 26 -3.38 -2.55 7.32
CA LEU A 26 -3.74 -2.51 5.91
C LEU A 26 -3.55 -1.10 5.32
N ALA A 27 -3.97 -0.06 6.04
CA ALA A 27 -3.78 1.32 5.60
C ALA A 27 -2.30 1.72 5.51
N GLU A 28 -1.45 1.22 6.41
CA GLU A 28 0.00 1.41 6.33
C GLU A 28 0.59 0.71 5.10
N LEU A 29 0.24 -0.56 4.88
CA LEU A 29 0.68 -1.32 3.71
C LEU A 29 0.22 -0.68 2.39
N GLU A 30 -1.01 -0.17 2.31
CA GLU A 30 -1.51 0.53 1.12
C GLU A 30 -0.70 1.79 0.81
N ARG A 31 -0.29 2.54 1.85
CA ARG A 31 0.58 3.72 1.69
C ARG A 31 1.96 3.30 1.19
N GLU A 32 2.57 2.29 1.79
CA GLU A 32 3.87 1.77 1.36
C GLU A 32 3.83 1.30 -0.10
N VAL A 33 2.82 0.50 -0.47
CA VAL A 33 2.63 0.01 -1.84
C VAL A 33 2.51 1.17 -2.83
N THR A 34 1.79 2.23 -2.45
CA THR A 34 1.64 3.43 -3.30
C THR A 34 2.97 4.14 -3.50
N VAL A 35 3.75 4.30 -2.44
CA VAL A 35 5.09 4.90 -2.50
C VAL A 35 6.03 4.05 -3.36
N LEU A 36 6.04 2.73 -3.15
CA LEU A 36 6.88 1.79 -3.90
C LEU A 36 6.54 1.80 -5.39
N ARG A 37 5.25 1.81 -5.75
CA ARG A 37 4.82 1.90 -7.15
C ARG A 37 5.28 3.19 -7.82
N ARG A 38 5.18 4.31 -7.11
CA ARG A 38 5.68 5.61 -7.60
C ARG A 38 7.19 5.57 -7.84
N ALA A 39 7.95 5.08 -6.86
CA ALA A 39 9.40 4.97 -6.98
C ALA A 39 9.81 4.04 -8.13
N ASN A 40 9.16 2.88 -8.26
CA ASN A 40 9.43 1.93 -9.34
C ASN A 40 9.15 2.55 -10.72
N SER A 41 8.07 3.32 -10.85
CA SER A 41 7.77 4.04 -12.10
C SER A 41 8.88 5.02 -12.47
N THR A 42 9.40 5.79 -11.50
CA THR A 42 10.53 6.69 -11.75
C THR A 42 11.79 5.94 -12.19
N LEU A 43 12.12 4.83 -11.51
CA LEU A 43 13.28 4.01 -11.86
C LEU A 43 13.14 3.38 -13.25
N THR A 44 11.95 2.90 -13.60
CA THR A 44 11.65 2.34 -14.92
C THR A 44 11.82 3.40 -16.01
N GLN A 45 11.30 4.61 -15.81
CA GLN A 45 11.45 5.72 -16.75
C GLN A 45 12.92 6.13 -16.92
N ALA A 46 13.67 6.25 -15.81
CA ALA A 46 15.10 6.54 -15.86
C ALA A 46 15.86 5.45 -16.63
N SER A 47 15.57 4.17 -16.36
CA SER A 47 16.21 3.04 -17.05
C SER A 47 15.94 3.06 -18.55
N ALA A 48 14.70 3.33 -18.95
CA ALA A 48 14.32 3.47 -20.36
C ALA A 48 15.04 4.64 -21.04
N PHE A 49 15.14 5.78 -20.35
CA PHE A 49 15.88 6.95 -20.83
C PHE A 49 17.36 6.62 -21.07
N PHE A 50 18.05 6.03 -20.10
CA PHE A 50 19.46 5.66 -20.26
C PHE A 50 19.68 4.62 -21.36
N ALA A 51 18.82 3.60 -21.47
CA ALA A 51 18.89 2.63 -22.56
C ALA A 51 18.69 3.27 -23.94
N SER A 52 17.84 4.31 -24.05
CA SER A 52 17.67 5.05 -25.30
C SER A 52 18.92 5.85 -25.68
N MET A 53 19.60 6.45 -24.71
CA MET A 53 20.85 7.18 -24.96
C MET A 53 21.97 6.24 -25.38
N ASP A 54 22.15 5.10 -24.73
CA ASP A 54 23.20 4.13 -25.09
C ASP A 54 23.06 3.66 -26.55
N ARG A 55 21.82 3.44 -27.01
CA ARG A 55 21.54 3.10 -28.41
C ARG A 55 21.82 4.22 -29.42
N HIS A 56 21.77 5.49 -28.99
CA HIS A 56 22.07 6.64 -29.87
C HIS A 56 23.58 6.91 -29.99
N HIS A 57 24.38 6.45 -29.03
CA HIS A 57 25.85 6.61 -29.04
C HIS A 57 26.59 5.47 -29.75
N ARG A 58 25.87 4.41 -30.15
CA ARG A 58 26.36 3.34 -31.03
C ARG A 58 26.03 3.64 -32.49
#